data_AF-A0A530ZNB9-F1
#
_entry.id   AF-A0A530ZNB9-F1
#
_cell.length_a   1.000
_cell.length_b   1.000
_cell.length_c   1.000
_cell.angle_alpha   90.00
_cell.angle_beta   90.00
_cell.angle_gamma   90.00
#
_symmetry.space_group_name_H-M   'P 1'
#
loop_
_entity.id
_entity.type
_entity.pdbx_description
1 polymer ?
#
loop_
_entity_poly.entity_id
_entity_poly.type
_entity_poly.pdbx_seq_one_letter_code
_entity_poly.pdbx_strand_id
1 'polypeptide(L)'
;YTQKFEQADLKGPGMAVSQDDIAKAYDAADPQTIEALKFARDRIRSHHERQRPKDDRYTDAAGVELGSRWTAIEAVGLYVPGGTASYPSSVLM
;
A
#
# COMPACT_ATOMS: atom_id res chain seq x y z
N TYR A 1 -24.07 6.97 5.27
CA TYR A 1 -23.27 7.96 4.55
C TYR A 1 -22.92 7.54 3.14
N THR A 2 -22.45 6.30 2.90
CA THR A 2 -22.17 5.78 1.54
C THR A 2 -23.33 5.96 0.57
N GLN A 3 -24.56 5.57 0.93
CA GLN A 3 -25.73 5.81 0.08
C GLN A 3 -25.99 7.30 -0.23
N LYS A 4 -25.66 8.20 0.70
CA LYS A 4 -25.88 9.65 0.53
C LYS A 4 -24.86 10.30 -0.42
N PHE A 5 -23.59 9.87 -0.35
CA PHE A 5 -22.49 10.54 -1.06
C PHE A 5 -22.01 9.76 -2.29
N GLU A 6 -22.04 8.44 -2.23
CA GLU A 6 -21.60 7.53 -3.32
C GLU A 6 -22.77 6.96 -4.11
N GLN A 7 -24.02 7.20 -3.67
CA GLN A 7 -25.25 6.64 -4.25
C GLN A 7 -25.24 5.09 -4.35
N ALA A 8 -24.38 4.43 -3.58
CA ALA A 8 -24.22 2.98 -3.56
C ALA A 8 -24.93 2.34 -2.35
N ASP A 9 -25.66 1.24 -2.57
CA ASP A 9 -26.21 0.40 -1.51
C ASP A 9 -25.26 -0.77 -1.21
N LEU A 10 -24.70 -0.77 0.00
CA LEU A 10 -23.77 -1.79 0.45
C LEU A 10 -24.45 -2.97 1.16
N LYS A 11 -25.78 -2.97 1.33
CA LYS A 11 -26.50 -4.06 2.00
C LYS A 11 -26.41 -5.39 1.26
N GLY A 12 -26.31 -5.34 -0.07
CA GLY A 12 -26.10 -6.52 -0.93
C GLY A 12 -24.63 -6.92 -1.03
N PRO A 13 -23.78 -6.13 -1.70
CA PRO A 13 -22.40 -6.51 -2.01
C PRO A 13 -21.45 -6.50 -0.80
N GLY A 14 -21.85 -5.88 0.33
CA GLY A 14 -20.95 -5.63 1.45
C GLY A 14 -19.98 -4.48 1.17
N MET A 15 -19.21 -4.08 2.19
CA MET A 15 -18.23 -2.99 2.08
C MET A 15 -16.86 -3.45 1.56
N ALA A 16 -16.50 -4.70 1.81
CA ALA A 16 -15.22 -5.26 1.38
C ALA A 16 -15.33 -5.78 -0.06
N VAL A 17 -14.38 -5.40 -0.90
CA VAL A 17 -14.24 -5.97 -2.25
C VAL A 17 -13.82 -7.43 -2.13
N SER A 18 -14.47 -8.32 -2.90
CA SER A 18 -14.17 -9.75 -2.88
C SER A 18 -12.86 -10.06 -3.62
N GLN A 19 -12.21 -11.17 -3.27
CA GLN A 19 -11.03 -11.66 -4.01
C GLN A 19 -11.37 -11.99 -5.48
N ASP A 20 -12.57 -12.49 -5.72
CA ASP A 20 -13.05 -12.81 -7.07
C ASP A 20 -13.18 -11.55 -7.93
N ASP A 21 -13.63 -10.43 -7.36
CA ASP A 21 -13.73 -9.17 -8.10
C ASP A 21 -12.35 -8.57 -8.38
N ILE A 22 -11.38 -8.74 -7.48
CA ILE A 22 -9.97 -8.37 -7.73
C ILE A 22 -9.39 -9.21 -8.87
N ALA A 23 -9.63 -10.53 -8.85
CA ALA A 23 -9.17 -11.43 -9.91
C ALA A 23 -9.78 -11.07 -11.27
N LYS A 24 -11.10 -10.85 -11.33
CA LYS A 24 -11.79 -10.39 -12.56
C LYS A 24 -11.24 -9.06 -13.06
N ALA A 25 -10.96 -8.11 -12.18
CA ALA A 25 -10.39 -6.81 -12.57
C ALA A 25 -8.98 -6.96 -13.16
N TYR A 26 -8.17 -7.86 -12.59
CA TYR A 26 -6.85 -8.19 -13.11
C TYR A 26 -6.94 -8.86 -14.48
N ASP A 27 -7.83 -9.83 -14.65
CA ASP A 27 -8.01 -10.56 -15.92
C ASP A 27 -8.60 -9.68 -17.04
N ALA A 28 -9.41 -8.68 -16.68
CA ALA A 28 -9.99 -7.73 -17.62
C ALA A 28 -9.04 -6.59 -18.02
N ALA A 29 -7.95 -6.38 -17.27
CA ALA A 29 -7.01 -5.30 -17.55
C ALA A 29 -6.12 -5.61 -18.76
N ASP A 30 -5.76 -4.56 -19.50
CA ASP A 30 -4.82 -4.68 -20.62
C ASP A 30 -3.46 -5.24 -20.14
N PRO A 31 -2.94 -6.32 -20.76
CA PRO A 31 -1.66 -6.91 -20.39
C PRO A 31 -0.50 -5.92 -20.38
N GLN A 32 -0.47 -4.95 -21.32
CA GLN A 32 0.60 -3.95 -21.36
C GLN A 32 0.53 -3.01 -20.15
N THR A 33 -0.68 -2.63 -19.74
CA THR A 33 -0.92 -1.85 -18.52
C THR A 33 -0.49 -2.61 -17.26
N ILE A 34 -0.78 -3.91 -17.16
CA ILE A 34 -0.34 -4.76 -16.04
C ILE A 34 1.19 -4.76 -15.93
N GLU A 35 1.89 -4.98 -17.04
CA GLU A 35 3.36 -5.00 -17.04
C GLU A 35 3.95 -3.63 -16.70
N ALA A 36 3.35 -2.54 -17.16
CA ALA A 36 3.76 -1.18 -16.77
C ALA A 36 3.62 -0.95 -15.26
N LEU A 37 2.53 -1.41 -14.64
CA LEU A 37 2.31 -1.31 -13.19
C LEU A 37 3.27 -2.19 -12.39
N LYS A 38 3.58 -3.41 -12.86
CA LYS A 38 4.61 -4.27 -12.24
C LYS A 38 5.99 -3.62 -12.30
N PHE A 39 6.35 -3.05 -13.45
CA PHE A 39 7.61 -2.33 -13.61
C PHE A 39 7.71 -1.14 -12.65
N ALA A 40 6.64 -0.33 -12.53
CA ALA A 40 6.58 0.77 -11.58
C ALA A 40 6.73 0.28 -10.12
N ARG A 41 5.96 -0.75 -9.73
CA ARG A 41 6.02 -1.39 -8.41
C ARG A 41 7.44 -1.82 -8.05
N ASP A 42 8.14 -2.49 -8.95
CA ASP A 42 9.48 -3.04 -8.67
C ASP A 42 10.52 -1.93 -8.48
N ARG A 43 10.41 -0.84 -9.25
CA ARG A 43 11.27 0.34 -9.08
C ARG A 43 10.99 1.08 -7.78
N ILE A 44 9.72 1.28 -7.43
CA ILE A 44 9.31 1.94 -6.18
C ILE A 44 9.84 1.13 -4.99
N ARG A 45 9.64 -0.19 -5.00
CA ARG A 45 10.15 -1.09 -3.95
C ARG A 45 11.67 -1.00 -3.84
N SER A 46 12.39 -1.14 -4.95
CA SER A 46 13.85 -1.09 -4.97
C SER A 46 14.41 0.22 -4.40
N HIS A 47 13.73 1.35 -4.64
CA HIS A 47 14.12 2.62 -4.06
C HIS A 47 13.91 2.65 -2.53
N HIS A 48 12.72 2.28 -2.05
CA HIS A 48 12.39 2.32 -0.62
C HIS A 48 13.16 1.29 0.22
N GLU A 49 13.54 0.14 -0.35
CA GLU A 49 14.40 -0.83 0.33
C GLU A 49 15.75 -0.22 0.74
N ARG A 50 16.29 0.71 -0.04
CA ARG A 50 17.53 1.43 0.28
C ARG A 50 17.38 2.40 1.45
N GLN A 51 16.16 2.85 1.72
CA GLN A 51 15.84 3.78 2.79
C GLN A 51 15.49 3.05 4.10
N ARG A 52 15.39 1.72 4.08
CA ARG A 52 14.99 0.95 5.26
C ARG A 52 15.99 1.18 6.40
N PRO A 53 15.55 1.67 7.57
CA PRO A 53 16.45 1.96 8.67
C PRO A 53 17.04 0.66 9.22
N LYS A 54 18.20 0.79 9.86
CA LYS A 54 18.84 -0.29 10.60
C LYS A 54 18.79 0.05 12.08
N ASP A 55 18.53 -0.97 12.88
CA ASP A 55 18.75 -0.89 14.32
C ASP A 55 20.22 -0.62 14.60
N ASP A 56 20.48 0.06 15.70
CA ASP A 56 21.81 0.33 16.18
C ASP A 56 21.90 0.02 17.67
N ARG A 57 23.01 -0.59 18.08
CA ARG A 57 23.32 -0.91 19.47
C ARG A 57 24.82 -0.77 19.66
N TYR A 58 25.21 -0.05 20.68
CA TYR A 58 26.62 0.19 20.98
C TYR A 58 26.84 0.38 22.48
N THR A 59 28.09 0.26 22.90
CA THR A 59 28.54 0.60 24.25
C THR A 59 29.37 1.86 24.17
N ASP A 60 29.06 2.85 25.00
CA ASP A 60 29.80 4.12 25.01
C ASP A 60 31.13 4.02 25.80
N ALA A 61 31.88 5.12 25.83
CA ALA A 61 33.15 5.19 26.55
C ALA A 61 33.01 5.05 28.08
N ALA A 62 31.80 5.22 28.62
CA ALA A 62 31.48 5.01 30.04
C ALA A 62 31.07 3.55 30.33
N GLY A 63 30.98 2.69 29.31
CA GLY A 63 30.59 1.29 29.45
C GLY A 63 29.07 1.06 29.45
N VAL A 64 28.26 2.06 29.08
CA VAL A 64 26.80 1.95 29.06
C VAL A 64 26.34 1.43 27.71
N GLU A 65 25.45 0.43 27.71
CA GLU A 65 24.75 0.00 26.49
C GLU A 65 23.64 0.96 26.11
N LEU A 66 23.64 1.39 24.85
CA LEU A 66 22.65 2.25 24.23
C LEU A 66 22.15 1.61 22.94
N GLY A 67 20.92 1.93 22.54
CA GLY A 67 20.38 1.42 21.28
C GLY A 67 19.21 2.20 20.72
N SER A 68 19.08 2.12 19.40
CA SER A 68 17.94 2.62 18.62
C SER A 68 17.33 1.44 17.87
N ARG A 69 16.01 1.26 18.01
CA ARG A 69 15.25 0.18 17.36
C ARG A 69 14.13 0.74 16.52
N TRP A 70 14.01 0.24 15.30
CA TRP A 70 12.94 0.55 14.36
C TRP A 70 11.97 -0.62 14.26
N THR A 71 10.67 -0.32 14.30
CA THR A 71 9.60 -1.30 14.09
C THR A 71 8.56 -0.73 13.16
N ALA A 72 7.95 -1.58 12.34
CA ALA A 72 6.82 -1.18 11.51
C ALA A 72 5.60 -0.82 12.37
N ILE A 73 4.76 0.06 11.86
CA ILE A 73 3.41 0.29 12.41
C ILE A 73 2.56 -0.96 12.15
N GLU A 74 1.75 -1.36 13.12
CA GLU A 74 0.97 -2.61 13.08
C GLU A 74 -0.14 -2.61 12.02
N ALA A 75 -0.75 -1.45 11.77
CA ALA A 75 -1.79 -1.28 10.74
C ALA A 75 -1.72 0.12 10.12
N VAL A 76 -1.82 0.17 8.78
CA VAL A 76 -1.89 1.40 8.00
C VAL A 76 -3.13 1.37 7.11
N GLY A 77 -3.83 2.51 7.00
CA GLY A 77 -4.96 2.70 6.11
C GLY A 77 -4.59 3.64 4.97
N LEU A 78 -4.88 3.25 3.73
CA LEU A 78 -4.69 4.08 2.55
C LEU A 78 -6.04 4.58 2.06
N TYR A 79 -6.19 5.90 1.96
CA TYR A 79 -7.36 6.51 1.32
C TYR A 79 -7.06 6.79 -0.14
N VAL A 80 -7.89 6.24 -1.03
CA VAL A 80 -7.78 6.43 -2.48
C VAL A 80 -9.09 7.06 -2.97
N PRO A 81 -9.05 8.25 -3.59
CA PRO A 81 -10.24 8.85 -4.18
C PRO A 81 -10.87 7.94 -5.24
N GLY A 82 -12.21 7.89 -5.28
CA GLY A 82 -12.96 7.20 -6.32
C GLY A 82 -13.09 7.99 -7.62
N GLY A 83 -13.78 7.40 -8.61
CA GLY A 83 -14.12 8.06 -9.87
C GLY A 83 -12.91 8.37 -10.75
N THR A 84 -12.92 9.52 -11.44
CA THR A 84 -11.87 9.92 -12.41
C THR A 84 -10.54 10.31 -11.77
N ALA A 85 -10.52 10.48 -10.45
CA ALA A 85 -9.30 10.71 -9.67
C ALA A 85 -8.68 9.42 -9.12
N SER A 86 -9.21 8.26 -9.51
CA SER A 86 -8.67 6.96 -9.11
C SER A 86 -7.48 6.58 -9.99
N TYR A 87 -6.27 6.78 -9.46
CA TYR A 87 -5.03 6.49 -10.16
C TYR A 87 -4.31 5.27 -9.55
N PRO A 88 -4.07 4.19 -10.30
CA PRO A 88 -3.36 3.02 -9.79
C PRO A 88 -1.93 3.34 -9.37
N SER A 89 -1.32 4.37 -9.96
CA SER A 89 -0.01 4.86 -9.55
C SER A 89 0.01 5.40 -8.11
N SER A 90 -1.06 6.05 -7.65
CA SER A 90 -1.17 6.55 -6.28
C SER A 90 -1.28 5.44 -5.24
N VAL A 91 -1.76 4.26 -5.64
CA VAL A 91 -1.82 3.07 -4.77
C VAL A 91 -0.45 2.39 -4.64
N LEU A 92 0.39 2.48 -5.68
CA LEU A 92 1.73 1.90 -5.68
C LEU A 92 2.75 2.71 -4.86
N MET A 93 2.51 4.01 -4.68
CA MET A 93 3.37 4.94 -3.94
C MET A 93 3.07 4.89 -2.46
#